data_AF-A0A7K2YUA2-F1
#
_entry.id   AF-A0A7K2YUA2-F1
#
_cell.length_a   1.000
_cell.length_b   1.000
_cell.length_c   1.000
_cell.angle_alpha   90.00
_cell.angle_beta   90.00
_cell.angle_gamma   90.00
#
_symmetry.space_group_name_H-M   'P 1'
#
loop_
_entity.id
_entity.type
_entity.pdbx_description
1 polymer ?
#
loop_
_entity_poly.entity_id
_entity_poly.type
_entity_poly.pdbx_seq_one_letter_code
_entity_poly.pdbx_strand_id
1 'polypeptide(L)'
;MPKTPKMPKTPEPMEPMGPMGPMEPEESTEPEESKKTAEGAEGAEGVEGADLRFLELPVDLTGWPLPGSDAVGGPVPPGLIDWFARGASALAALFESVDTTEAVWTYGQDRTIGFWVRVQSIEAAIHRWDAEGAIGAARPIDAELAADAVRQTFEVMAPARREWTRAPQGAGERYRFRQTDGVGDWAVEFDGGDVRLGPGGLEPCDVEVAGTASDLMLFLWHRIPADRLAGVKGDRETLDRWFTLVPPV
;
A
#
# COMPACT_ATOMS: atom_id res chain seq x y z
N MET A 1 48.08 -37.39 -25.53
CA MET A 1 46.65 -37.29 -25.91
C MET A 1 45.86 -36.87 -24.68
N PRO A 2 45.45 -35.59 -24.55
CA PRO A 2 44.60 -35.15 -23.45
C PRO A 2 43.11 -35.27 -23.83
N LYS A 3 42.30 -35.69 -22.85
CA LYS A 3 40.87 -35.99 -22.99
C LYS A 3 40.04 -34.70 -23.03
N THR A 4 39.12 -34.59 -23.98
CA THR A 4 38.13 -33.52 -24.12
C THR A 4 37.04 -33.62 -23.04
N PRO A 5 36.58 -32.51 -22.41
CA PRO A 5 35.47 -32.53 -21.48
C PRO A 5 34.12 -32.56 -22.21
N LYS A 6 33.15 -33.32 -21.66
CA LYS A 6 31.76 -33.41 -22.14
C LYS A 6 30.95 -32.16 -21.74
N MET A 7 30.16 -31.64 -22.68
CA MET A 7 29.13 -30.61 -22.44
C MET A 7 27.94 -31.18 -21.64
N PRO A 8 27.28 -30.37 -20.78
CA PRO A 8 26.05 -30.77 -20.09
C PRO A 8 24.84 -30.78 -21.04
N LYS A 9 23.89 -31.68 -20.79
CA LYS A 9 22.65 -31.83 -21.55
C LYS A 9 21.60 -30.79 -21.12
N THR A 10 20.86 -30.28 -22.11
CA THR A 10 19.69 -29.42 -21.96
C THR A 10 18.53 -30.17 -21.27
N PRO A 11 17.74 -29.54 -20.38
CA PRO A 11 16.55 -30.17 -19.81
C PRO A 11 15.36 -30.17 -20.78
N GLU A 12 14.53 -31.22 -20.72
CA GLU A 12 13.30 -31.39 -21.50
C GLU A 12 12.11 -30.58 -20.90
N PRO A 13 11.12 -30.18 -21.71
CA PRO A 13 9.98 -29.38 -21.26
C PRO A 13 8.92 -30.22 -20.53
N MET A 14 8.30 -29.63 -19.51
CA MET A 14 7.23 -30.21 -18.70
C MET A 14 5.87 -29.97 -19.37
N GLU A 15 5.06 -31.04 -19.55
CA GLU A 15 3.70 -30.97 -20.11
C GLU A 15 2.68 -30.42 -19.10
N PRO A 16 1.60 -29.73 -19.54
CA PRO A 16 0.63 -29.09 -18.67
C PRO A 16 -0.40 -30.06 -18.09
N MET A 17 -0.68 -29.97 -16.78
CA MET A 17 -1.82 -30.63 -16.14
C MET A 17 -3.14 -29.95 -16.52
N GLY A 18 -4.11 -30.75 -16.97
CA GLY A 18 -5.47 -30.32 -17.31
C GLY A 18 -6.37 -30.05 -16.09
N PRO A 19 -7.56 -29.45 -16.31
CA PRO A 19 -8.40 -28.89 -15.25
C PRO A 19 -9.19 -29.95 -14.46
N MET A 20 -9.30 -29.75 -13.14
CA MET A 20 -10.24 -30.47 -12.26
C MET A 20 -11.66 -29.91 -12.43
N GLY A 21 -12.64 -30.80 -12.58
CA GLY A 21 -14.07 -30.47 -12.65
C GLY A 21 -14.71 -30.25 -11.26
N PRO A 22 -15.96 -29.74 -11.22
CA PRO A 22 -16.62 -29.26 -10.02
C PRO A 22 -17.23 -30.38 -9.16
N MET A 23 -17.35 -30.13 -7.86
CA MET A 23 -17.97 -31.00 -6.87
C MET A 23 -19.32 -30.39 -6.44
N GLU A 24 -20.41 -31.16 -6.55
CA GLU A 24 -21.77 -30.76 -6.17
C GLU A 24 -22.01 -30.83 -4.64
N PRO A 25 -22.98 -30.08 -4.07
CA PRO A 25 -23.26 -30.05 -2.64
C PRO A 25 -24.38 -31.04 -2.23
N GLU A 26 -24.24 -31.68 -1.06
CA GLU A 26 -25.34 -32.39 -0.40
C GLU A 26 -25.99 -31.53 0.68
N GLU A 27 -27.33 -31.51 0.64
CA GLU A 27 -28.26 -30.84 1.53
C GLU A 27 -28.75 -31.83 2.60
N SER A 28 -28.80 -31.45 3.88
CA SER A 28 -29.67 -32.13 4.86
C SER A 28 -30.08 -31.20 6.01
N THR A 29 -31.32 -31.39 6.45
CA THR A 29 -32.21 -30.46 7.15
C THR A 29 -32.20 -30.58 8.70
N GLU A 30 -32.48 -29.43 9.32
CA GLU A 30 -32.86 -28.99 10.70
C GLU A 30 -33.68 -29.94 11.64
N PRO A 31 -33.88 -29.68 12.98
CA PRO A 31 -34.27 -28.37 13.57
C PRO A 31 -33.95 -27.96 15.06
N GLU A 32 -34.19 -26.66 15.29
CA GLU A 32 -34.77 -25.92 16.45
C GLU A 32 -34.00 -25.43 17.72
N GLU A 33 -34.15 -24.10 17.91
CA GLU A 33 -34.33 -23.25 19.12
C GLU A 33 -33.18 -22.72 20.02
N SER A 34 -33.04 -21.37 19.97
CA SER A 34 -32.97 -20.40 21.09
C SER A 34 -31.69 -20.22 21.94
N LYS A 35 -30.89 -19.18 21.64
CA LYS A 35 -30.66 -17.95 22.47
C LYS A 35 -29.36 -17.21 22.11
N LYS A 36 -29.53 -15.95 21.67
CA LYS A 36 -28.80 -14.72 22.06
C LYS A 36 -27.37 -14.87 22.64
N THR A 37 -26.37 -14.43 21.89
CA THR A 37 -25.33 -13.46 22.30
C THR A 37 -24.50 -13.00 21.09
N ALA A 38 -24.03 -11.76 21.16
CA ALA A 38 -23.18 -11.14 20.15
C ALA A 38 -21.77 -11.74 20.21
N GLU A 39 -21.29 -12.25 19.07
CA GLU A 39 -19.87 -12.50 18.82
C GLU A 39 -19.54 -11.88 17.46
N GLY A 40 -18.95 -10.69 17.52
CA GLY A 40 -18.18 -10.11 16.45
C GLY A 40 -16.71 -10.18 16.84
N ALA A 41 -15.86 -10.36 15.82
CA ALA A 41 -14.40 -10.37 15.87
C ALA A 41 -13.72 -11.67 16.30
N GLU A 42 -13.82 -12.71 15.46
CA GLU A 42 -12.69 -13.62 15.22
C GLU A 42 -12.02 -13.23 13.91
N GLY A 43 -10.83 -12.63 14.03
CA GLY A 43 -10.06 -12.10 12.91
C GLY A 43 -8.83 -11.35 13.39
N ALA A 44 -8.13 -11.90 14.39
CA ALA A 44 -6.84 -11.37 14.86
C ALA A 44 -5.95 -12.50 15.39
N GLU A 45 -5.85 -13.62 14.68
CA GLU A 45 -4.76 -14.58 14.91
C GLU A 45 -3.59 -14.18 14.02
N GLY A 46 -2.68 -13.36 14.55
CA GLY A 46 -1.53 -12.91 13.78
C GLY A 46 -0.50 -12.07 14.51
N VAL A 47 -0.38 -12.11 15.84
CA VAL A 47 0.73 -11.45 16.55
C VAL A 47 1.22 -12.19 17.80
N GLU A 48 0.92 -13.48 17.97
CA GLU A 48 1.62 -14.30 18.97
C GLU A 48 2.79 -15.03 18.29
N GLY A 49 4.03 -14.57 18.54
CA GLY A 49 5.24 -15.32 18.19
C GLY A 49 6.18 -14.71 17.15
N ALA A 50 5.99 -13.46 16.72
CA ALA A 50 6.98 -12.78 15.88
C ALA A 50 8.26 -12.50 16.70
N ASP A 51 9.41 -12.97 16.23
CA ASP A 51 10.70 -12.63 16.81
C ASP A 51 11.04 -11.17 16.47
N LEU A 52 10.79 -10.25 17.40
CA LEU A 52 11.04 -8.83 17.23
C LEU A 52 12.47 -8.41 17.62
N ARG A 53 13.38 -9.35 17.90
CA ARG A 53 14.77 -9.02 18.29
C ARG A 53 15.53 -8.28 17.19
N PHE A 54 15.16 -8.47 15.93
CA PHE A 54 15.75 -7.73 14.80
C PHE A 54 15.45 -6.22 14.86
N LEU A 55 14.44 -5.79 15.61
CA LEU A 55 14.15 -4.38 15.81
C LEU A 55 15.10 -3.71 16.80
N GLU A 56 15.93 -4.46 17.53
CA GLU A 56 16.89 -3.92 18.51
C GLU A 56 16.22 -2.94 19.51
N LEU A 57 14.99 -3.23 19.91
CA LEU A 57 14.24 -2.42 20.87
C LEU A 57 14.94 -2.41 22.24
N PRO A 58 14.93 -1.28 22.97
CA PRO A 58 15.42 -1.26 24.34
C PRO A 58 14.57 -2.16 25.23
N VAL A 59 15.17 -2.66 26.32
CA VAL A 59 14.49 -3.51 27.31
C VAL A 59 13.35 -2.76 28.00
N ASP A 60 13.53 -1.45 28.21
CA ASP A 60 12.50 -0.58 28.77
C ASP A 60 11.86 0.28 27.68
N LEU A 61 10.59 0.00 27.40
CA LEU A 61 9.74 0.73 26.47
C LEU A 61 8.73 1.63 27.20
N THR A 62 8.94 1.91 28.49
CA THR A 62 8.01 2.75 29.26
C THR A 62 7.81 4.10 28.58
N GLY A 63 6.55 4.39 28.24
CA GLY A 63 6.14 5.63 27.56
C GLY A 63 6.32 5.61 26.04
N TRP A 64 6.94 4.58 25.45
CA TRP A 64 7.04 4.44 24.00
C TRP A 64 5.66 4.22 23.38
N PRO A 65 5.40 4.77 22.17
CA PRO A 65 4.16 4.48 21.45
C PRO A 65 4.11 2.98 21.15
N LEU A 66 3.01 2.34 21.55
CA LEU A 66 2.77 0.92 21.28
C LEU A 66 1.84 0.76 20.08
N PRO A 67 2.00 -0.28 19.25
CA PRO A 67 1.04 -0.58 18.19
C PRO A 67 -0.39 -0.67 18.72
N GLY A 68 -1.34 0.00 18.07
CA GLY A 68 -2.74 0.02 18.48
C GLY A 68 -3.07 0.90 19.71
N SER A 69 -2.09 1.62 20.25
CA SER A 69 -2.34 2.63 21.28
C SER A 69 -2.70 3.99 20.66
N ASP A 70 -3.56 4.73 21.34
CA ASP A 70 -3.84 6.13 20.99
C ASP A 70 -2.56 6.97 21.09
N ALA A 71 -2.53 8.09 20.36
CA ALA A 71 -1.43 9.02 20.41
C ALA A 71 -1.13 9.44 21.86
N VAL A 72 0.08 9.12 22.33
CA VAL A 72 0.52 9.47 23.67
C VAL A 72 0.90 10.94 23.69
N GLY A 73 0.06 11.79 24.29
CA GLY A 73 0.43 13.15 24.60
C GLY A 73 1.52 13.17 25.68
N GLY A 74 2.61 13.91 25.47
CA GLY A 74 3.69 13.99 26.45
C GLY A 74 5.06 14.27 25.83
N PRO A 75 6.13 14.26 26.65
CA PRO A 75 7.49 14.36 26.13
C PRO A 75 7.85 13.12 25.33
N VAL A 76 8.69 13.30 24.31
CA VAL A 76 9.24 12.18 23.53
C VAL A 76 10.01 11.25 24.48
N PRO A 77 9.69 9.94 24.49
CA PRO A 77 10.36 8.98 25.36
C PRO A 77 11.87 8.94 25.13
N PRO A 78 12.69 8.82 26.20
CA PRO A 78 14.13 8.69 26.05
C PRO A 78 14.51 7.54 25.11
N GLY A 79 15.48 7.80 24.23
CA GLY A 79 16.02 6.80 23.30
C GLY A 79 15.19 6.52 22.05
N LEU A 80 13.93 7.00 21.95
CA LEU A 80 13.08 6.76 20.78
C LEU A 80 13.67 7.34 19.50
N ILE A 81 14.11 8.60 19.55
CA ILE A 81 14.70 9.29 18.40
C ILE A 81 16.02 8.63 17.99
N ASP A 82 16.86 8.27 18.96
CA ASP A 82 18.14 7.62 18.66
C ASP A 82 17.95 6.23 18.05
N TRP A 83 16.98 5.46 18.55
CA TRP A 83 16.61 4.16 17.97
C TRP A 83 16.11 4.31 16.54
N PHE A 84 15.18 5.24 16.30
CA PHE A 84 14.66 5.51 14.97
C PHE A 84 15.77 5.96 14.01
N ALA A 85 16.62 6.88 14.42
CA ALA A 85 17.74 7.39 13.61
C ALA A 85 18.73 6.27 13.24
N ARG A 86 19.03 5.35 14.17
CA ARG A 86 19.87 4.18 13.87
C ARG A 86 19.20 3.25 12.87
N GLY A 87 17.93 2.91 13.08
CA GLY A 87 17.18 2.03 12.18
C GLY A 87 17.05 2.61 10.76
N ALA A 88 16.71 3.89 10.65
CA ALA A 88 16.65 4.60 9.37
C ALA A 88 18.01 4.61 8.65
N SER A 89 19.10 4.88 9.39
CA SER A 89 20.45 4.88 8.83
C SER A 89 20.88 3.47 8.36
N ALA A 90 20.57 2.44 9.14
CA ALA A 90 20.86 1.05 8.79
C ALA A 90 20.08 0.60 7.55
N LEU A 91 18.81 0.97 7.45
CA LEU A 91 17.97 0.66 6.29
C LEU A 91 18.46 1.37 5.03
N ALA A 92 18.80 2.66 5.12
CA ALA A 92 19.35 3.41 4.01
C ALA A 92 20.68 2.79 3.51
N ALA A 93 21.60 2.50 4.43
CA ALA A 93 22.85 1.84 4.09
C ALA A 93 22.65 0.44 3.48
N LEU A 94 21.65 -0.31 3.96
CA LEU A 94 21.30 -1.60 3.37
C LEU A 94 20.87 -1.42 1.91
N PHE A 95 19.92 -0.52 1.62
CA PHE A 95 19.45 -0.26 0.26
C PHE A 95 20.56 0.24 -0.68
N GLU A 96 21.54 0.98 -0.17
CA GLU A 96 22.71 1.40 -0.96
C GLU A 96 23.68 0.25 -1.30
N SER A 97 23.65 -0.82 -0.51
CA SER A 97 24.63 -1.93 -0.59
C SER A 97 24.15 -3.16 -1.36
N VAL A 98 22.85 -3.29 -1.60
CA VAL A 98 22.21 -4.46 -2.20
C VAL A 98 21.82 -4.23 -3.66
N ASP A 99 21.71 -5.31 -4.43
CA ASP A 99 21.14 -5.25 -5.78
C ASP A 99 19.62 -5.10 -5.67
N THR A 100 19.09 -3.98 -6.16
CA THR A 100 17.64 -3.70 -6.10
C THR A 100 16.80 -4.70 -6.88
N THR A 101 17.39 -5.53 -7.76
CA THR A 101 16.70 -6.57 -8.52
C THR A 101 16.62 -7.91 -7.78
N GLU A 102 17.28 -8.04 -6.63
CA GLU A 102 17.25 -9.27 -5.83
C GLU A 102 15.82 -9.58 -5.36
N ALA A 103 15.43 -10.86 -5.47
CA ALA A 103 14.07 -11.29 -5.17
C ALA A 103 13.82 -11.38 -3.67
N VAL A 104 12.73 -10.75 -3.21
CA VAL A 104 12.29 -10.75 -1.81
C VAL A 104 10.78 -10.85 -1.72
N TRP A 105 10.27 -11.17 -0.53
CA TRP A 105 8.85 -11.10 -0.28
C TRP A 105 8.36 -9.65 -0.33
N THR A 106 7.19 -9.44 -0.94
CA THR A 106 6.48 -8.15 -1.03
C THR A 106 4.98 -8.39 -0.92
N TYR A 107 4.17 -7.35 -0.89
CA TYR A 107 2.70 -7.46 -1.04
C TYR A 107 2.20 -7.01 -2.41
N GLY A 108 3.10 -6.61 -3.31
CA GLY A 108 2.79 -6.21 -4.69
C GLY A 108 3.19 -7.25 -5.74
N GLN A 109 3.03 -6.89 -7.01
CA GLN A 109 3.47 -7.71 -8.14
C GLN A 109 4.99 -7.70 -8.32
N ASP A 110 5.63 -6.57 -8.03
CA ASP A 110 7.10 -6.48 -7.97
C ASP A 110 7.60 -7.27 -6.75
N ARG A 111 8.43 -8.28 -7.01
CA ARG A 111 9.00 -9.21 -6.01
C ARG A 111 10.48 -8.94 -5.76
N THR A 112 10.92 -7.68 -5.88
CA THR A 112 12.33 -7.29 -5.74
C THR A 112 12.58 -6.33 -4.59
N ILE A 113 13.83 -6.14 -4.19
CA ILE A 113 14.21 -5.11 -3.20
C ILE A 113 13.80 -3.71 -3.66
N GLY A 114 13.79 -3.44 -4.96
CA GLY A 114 13.35 -2.17 -5.54
C GLY A 114 11.94 -1.76 -5.11
N PHE A 115 11.05 -2.73 -4.89
CA PHE A 115 9.74 -2.50 -4.29
C PHE A 115 9.83 -1.80 -2.93
N TRP A 116 10.67 -2.33 -2.03
CA TRP A 116 10.83 -1.79 -0.68
C TRP A 116 11.56 -0.45 -0.69
N VAL A 117 12.54 -0.27 -1.58
CA VAL A 117 13.19 1.05 -1.77
C VAL A 117 12.14 2.11 -2.13
N ARG A 118 11.27 1.80 -3.10
CA ARG A 118 10.19 2.69 -3.55
C ARG A 118 9.20 2.99 -2.42
N VAL A 119 8.68 1.96 -1.75
CA VAL A 119 7.73 2.11 -0.64
C VAL A 119 8.34 2.93 0.50
N GLN A 120 9.53 2.59 0.97
CA GLN A 120 10.15 3.29 2.10
C GLN A 120 10.52 4.74 1.78
N SER A 121 10.86 5.06 0.53
CA SER A 121 11.09 6.44 0.09
C SER A 121 9.82 7.29 0.15
N ILE A 122 8.69 6.70 -0.28
CA ILE A 122 7.37 7.34 -0.26
C ILE A 122 6.89 7.55 1.19
N GLU A 123 6.96 6.50 2.01
CA GLU A 123 6.58 6.54 3.44
C GLU A 123 7.39 7.60 4.20
N ALA A 124 8.71 7.63 3.99
CA ALA A 124 9.58 8.62 4.62
C ALA A 124 9.20 10.06 4.22
N ALA A 125 8.83 10.30 2.96
CA ALA A 125 8.43 11.62 2.49
C ALA A 125 7.10 12.10 3.10
N ILE A 126 6.13 11.20 3.23
CA ILE A 126 4.83 11.48 3.88
C ILE A 126 5.01 11.72 5.36
N HIS A 127 5.76 10.87 6.06
CA HIS A 127 5.94 11.04 7.50
C HIS A 127 6.82 12.26 7.84
N ARG A 128 7.73 12.65 6.96
CA ARG A 128 8.36 13.98 7.04
C ARG A 128 7.32 15.10 6.92
N TRP A 129 6.38 15.01 5.99
CA TRP A 129 5.29 15.99 5.86
C TRP A 129 4.42 16.03 7.12
N ASP A 130 4.05 14.86 7.67
CA ASP A 130 3.30 14.75 8.93
C ASP A 130 4.05 15.43 10.09
N ALA A 131 5.34 15.14 10.23
CA ALA A 131 6.18 15.70 11.29
C ALA A 131 6.38 17.23 11.18
N GLU A 132 6.59 17.75 9.96
CA GLU A 132 6.65 19.20 9.73
C GLU A 132 5.29 19.86 10.01
N GLY A 133 4.19 19.19 9.62
CA GLY A 133 2.81 19.64 9.83
C GLY A 133 2.43 19.78 11.30
N ALA A 134 2.97 18.91 12.16
CA ALA A 134 2.74 18.94 13.60
C ALA A 134 3.33 20.19 14.28
N ILE A 135 4.36 20.81 13.70
CA ILE A 135 5.05 22.00 14.25
C ILE A 135 4.80 23.28 13.44
N GLY A 136 4.14 23.19 12.27
CA GLY A 136 3.88 24.33 11.40
C GLY A 136 3.43 23.94 10.00
N ALA A 137 3.66 24.83 9.03
CA ALA A 137 3.34 24.55 7.64
C ALA A 137 4.37 23.58 7.04
N ALA A 138 3.94 22.35 6.74
CA ALA A 138 4.76 21.38 6.05
C ALA A 138 5.12 21.84 4.63
N ARG A 139 6.37 21.59 4.22
CA ARG A 139 6.80 21.85 2.85
C ARG A 139 6.21 20.80 1.90
N PRO A 140 5.93 21.13 0.63
CA PRO A 140 5.50 20.17 -0.37
C PRO A 140 6.49 18.99 -0.50
N ILE A 141 5.97 17.84 -0.91
CA ILE A 141 6.79 16.69 -1.28
C ILE A 141 7.41 16.96 -2.65
N ASP A 142 8.62 16.45 -2.87
CA ASP A 142 9.30 16.54 -4.17
C ASP A 142 8.38 16.04 -5.30
N ALA A 143 8.33 16.79 -6.40
CA ALA A 143 7.34 16.57 -7.45
C ALA A 143 7.52 15.24 -8.18
N GLU A 144 8.77 14.78 -8.39
CA GLU A 144 9.05 13.51 -9.07
C GLU A 144 8.68 12.33 -8.15
N LEU A 145 9.09 12.40 -6.89
CA LEU A 145 8.72 11.39 -5.88
C LEU A 145 7.20 11.34 -5.67
N ALA A 146 6.54 12.49 -5.61
CA ALA A 146 5.10 12.55 -5.43
C ALA A 146 4.33 12.02 -6.64
N ALA A 147 4.78 12.31 -7.86
CA ALA A 147 4.19 11.74 -9.07
C ALA A 147 4.36 10.21 -9.12
N ASP A 148 5.50 9.70 -8.65
CA ASP A 148 5.68 8.25 -8.49
C ASP A 148 4.79 7.66 -7.39
N ALA A 149 4.60 8.35 -6.28
CA ALA A 149 3.70 7.93 -5.21
C ALA A 149 2.22 7.89 -5.63
N VAL A 150 1.79 8.83 -6.47
CA VAL A 150 0.45 8.80 -7.10
C VAL A 150 0.31 7.53 -7.95
N ARG A 151 1.30 7.20 -8.78
CA ARG A 151 1.30 5.96 -9.56
C ARG A 151 1.31 4.72 -8.66
N GLN A 152 2.19 4.67 -7.67
CA GLN A 152 2.31 3.58 -6.71
C GLN A 152 1.00 3.35 -5.94
N THR A 153 0.26 4.42 -5.65
CA THR A 153 -1.05 4.34 -5.01
C THR A 153 -1.98 3.43 -5.80
N PHE A 154 -2.02 3.56 -7.12
CA PHE A 154 -2.90 2.78 -7.98
C PHE A 154 -2.36 1.37 -8.25
N GLU A 155 -1.05 1.24 -8.44
CA GLU A 155 -0.40 -0.05 -8.76
C GLU A 155 -0.31 -1.01 -7.57
N VAL A 156 -0.16 -0.47 -6.37
CA VAL A 156 0.24 -1.25 -5.18
C VAL A 156 -0.69 -0.99 -4.01
N MET A 157 -0.82 0.27 -3.59
CA MET A 157 -1.52 0.60 -2.34
C MET A 157 -3.01 0.29 -2.42
N ALA A 158 -3.70 0.71 -3.48
CA ALA A 158 -5.12 0.51 -3.65
C ALA A 158 -5.50 -0.97 -3.75
N PRO A 159 -4.87 -1.81 -4.61
CA PRO A 159 -5.09 -3.25 -4.60
C PRO A 159 -4.88 -3.88 -3.21
N ALA A 160 -3.77 -3.56 -2.54
CA ALA A 160 -3.42 -4.15 -1.25
C ALA A 160 -4.41 -3.77 -0.14
N ARG A 161 -4.76 -2.48 -0.02
CA ARG A 161 -5.72 -1.99 0.98
C ARG A 161 -7.10 -2.59 0.77
N ARG A 162 -7.53 -2.73 -0.48
CA ARG A 162 -8.81 -3.37 -0.81
C ARG A 162 -8.88 -4.82 -0.35
N GLU A 163 -7.81 -5.57 -0.57
CA GLU A 163 -7.69 -6.94 -0.10
C GLU A 163 -7.68 -7.00 1.43
N TRP A 164 -6.82 -6.22 2.10
CA TRP A 164 -6.67 -6.24 3.56
C TRP A 164 -7.95 -5.85 4.31
N THR A 165 -8.72 -4.91 3.76
CA THR A 165 -9.92 -4.37 4.41
C THR A 165 -11.22 -5.00 3.91
N ARG A 166 -11.15 -5.93 2.94
CA ARG A 166 -12.32 -6.49 2.24
C ARG A 166 -13.25 -5.38 1.73
N ALA A 167 -12.66 -4.40 1.05
CA ALA A 167 -13.38 -3.22 0.57
C ALA A 167 -14.54 -3.62 -0.37
N PRO A 168 -15.61 -2.80 -0.45
CA PRO A 168 -16.71 -3.05 -1.36
C PRO A 168 -16.25 -3.20 -2.83
N GLN A 169 -17.05 -3.92 -3.60
CA GLN A 169 -16.84 -4.07 -5.04
C GLN A 169 -17.02 -2.71 -5.74
N GLY A 170 -16.17 -2.46 -6.73
CA GLY A 170 -16.38 -1.36 -7.69
C GLY A 170 -17.59 -1.65 -8.59
N ALA A 171 -18.26 -0.59 -8.99
CA ALA A 171 -19.41 -0.60 -9.90
C ALA A 171 -19.06 -0.05 -11.31
N GLY A 172 -17.76 0.06 -11.62
CA GLY A 172 -17.25 0.66 -12.86
C GLY A 172 -16.89 2.14 -12.70
N GLU A 173 -16.63 2.62 -11.47
CA GLU A 173 -16.28 4.02 -11.21
C GLU A 173 -14.93 4.37 -11.86
N ARG A 174 -14.91 5.46 -12.62
CA ARG A 174 -13.73 5.94 -13.34
C ARG A 174 -13.27 7.29 -12.83
N TYR A 175 -12.06 7.31 -12.30
CA TYR A 175 -11.38 8.48 -11.76
C TYR A 175 -10.28 8.91 -12.72
N ARG A 176 -10.09 10.22 -12.87
CA ARG A 176 -8.91 10.78 -13.52
C ARG A 176 -8.18 11.68 -12.53
N PHE A 177 -6.88 11.49 -12.38
CA PHE A 177 -6.00 12.34 -11.59
C PHE A 177 -5.05 13.06 -12.54
N ARG A 178 -5.06 14.39 -12.54
CA ARG A 178 -4.27 15.22 -13.45
C ARG A 178 -3.32 16.13 -12.69
N GLN A 179 -2.03 15.91 -12.91
CA GLN A 179 -0.98 16.75 -12.38
C GLN A 179 -1.00 18.14 -13.04
N THR A 180 -0.87 19.21 -12.25
CA THR A 180 -0.85 20.59 -12.75
C THR A 180 0.55 21.19 -12.88
N ASP A 181 1.53 20.62 -12.19
CA ASP A 181 2.94 21.03 -12.16
C ASP A 181 3.86 20.05 -12.93
N GLY A 182 3.28 19.24 -13.82
CA GLY A 182 4.00 18.26 -14.62
C GLY A 182 3.10 17.60 -15.66
N VAL A 183 3.50 16.41 -16.10
CA VAL A 183 2.82 15.67 -17.20
C VAL A 183 1.99 14.48 -16.71
N GLY A 184 1.93 14.25 -15.40
CA GLY A 184 1.17 13.15 -14.81
C GLY A 184 -0.31 13.22 -15.14
N ASP A 185 -0.84 12.13 -15.67
CA ASP A 185 -2.25 11.98 -16.02
C ASP A 185 -2.61 10.50 -15.92
N TRP A 186 -3.41 10.15 -14.92
CA TRP A 186 -3.72 8.78 -14.55
C TRP A 186 -5.22 8.54 -14.59
N ALA A 187 -5.65 7.51 -15.32
CA ALA A 187 -7.03 7.04 -15.32
C ALA A 187 -7.11 5.76 -14.48
N VAL A 188 -8.05 5.70 -13.54
CA VAL A 188 -8.24 4.58 -12.63
C VAL A 188 -9.69 4.12 -12.71
N GLU A 189 -9.90 2.84 -12.95
CA GLU A 189 -11.22 2.22 -12.95
C GLU A 189 -11.31 1.17 -11.85
N PHE A 190 -12.41 1.20 -11.08
CA PHE A 190 -12.76 0.15 -10.14
C PHE A 190 -13.94 -0.66 -10.69
N ASP A 191 -13.69 -1.94 -10.96
CA ASP A 191 -14.70 -2.86 -11.48
C ASP A 191 -14.59 -4.19 -10.73
N GLY A 192 -15.60 -4.48 -9.91
CA GLY A 192 -15.55 -5.61 -9.00
C GLY A 192 -14.37 -5.52 -8.02
N GLY A 193 -13.51 -6.54 -8.04
CA GLY A 193 -12.30 -6.64 -7.23
C GLY A 193 -11.07 -5.96 -7.84
N ASP A 194 -11.16 -5.45 -9.08
CA ASP A 194 -9.99 -4.97 -9.81
C ASP A 194 -9.77 -3.47 -9.62
N VAL A 195 -8.49 -3.08 -9.64
CA VAL A 195 -8.06 -1.68 -9.81
C VAL A 195 -7.27 -1.62 -11.12
N ARG A 196 -7.85 -0.98 -12.14
CA ARG A 196 -7.22 -0.89 -13.47
C ARG A 196 -6.63 0.50 -13.63
N LEU A 197 -5.31 0.56 -13.80
CA LEU A 197 -4.59 1.78 -14.09
C LEU A 197 -4.33 1.89 -15.60
N GLY A 198 -4.71 3.01 -16.18
CA GLY A 198 -4.42 3.37 -17.57
C GLY A 198 -3.82 4.78 -17.68
N PRO A 199 -3.26 5.13 -18.85
CA PRO A 199 -2.90 6.51 -19.12
C PRO A 199 -4.16 7.38 -19.11
N GLY A 200 -4.04 8.60 -18.59
CA GLY A 200 -5.08 9.60 -18.77
C GLY A 200 -5.28 9.96 -20.24
N GLY A 201 -6.50 10.37 -20.61
CA GLY A 201 -6.87 10.60 -22.01
C GLY A 201 -8.21 11.29 -22.19
N LEU A 202 -8.77 11.20 -23.41
CA LEU A 202 -10.10 11.71 -23.76
C LEU A 202 -11.23 10.74 -23.37
N GLU A 203 -10.89 9.59 -22.79
CA GLU A 203 -11.86 8.62 -22.31
C GLU A 203 -12.77 9.26 -21.26
N PRO A 204 -14.08 8.94 -21.26
CA PRO A 204 -14.98 9.47 -20.25
C PRO A 204 -14.54 9.02 -18.85
N CYS A 205 -14.44 9.96 -17.93
CA CYS A 205 -14.32 9.71 -16.49
C CYS A 205 -15.55 10.27 -15.79
N ASP A 206 -15.88 9.68 -14.65
CA ASP A 206 -17.02 10.12 -13.84
C ASP A 206 -16.61 11.30 -12.95
N VAL A 207 -15.32 11.33 -12.55
CA VAL A 207 -14.70 12.46 -11.86
C VAL A 207 -13.25 12.69 -12.29
N GLU A 208 -12.89 13.95 -12.54
CA GLU A 208 -11.52 14.43 -12.73
C GLU A 208 -11.08 15.26 -11.52
N VAL A 209 -9.91 14.93 -10.99
CA VAL A 209 -9.23 15.60 -9.89
C VAL A 209 -7.92 16.18 -10.38
N ALA A 210 -7.68 17.47 -10.13
CA ALA A 210 -6.48 18.16 -10.55
C ALA A 210 -5.75 18.79 -9.37
N GLY A 211 -4.42 18.68 -9.34
CA GLY A 211 -3.57 19.26 -8.30
C GLY A 211 -2.09 19.14 -8.64
N THR A 212 -1.22 19.73 -7.81
CA THR A 212 0.21 19.43 -7.88
C THR A 212 0.45 17.95 -7.59
N ALA A 213 1.58 17.38 -8.02
CA ALA A 213 1.90 15.99 -7.66
C ALA A 213 1.88 15.77 -6.14
N SER A 214 2.43 16.72 -5.38
CA SER A 214 2.39 16.68 -3.91
C SER A 214 0.96 16.69 -3.37
N ASP A 215 0.08 17.56 -3.85
CA ASP A 215 -1.29 17.64 -3.34
C ASP A 215 -2.10 16.40 -3.72
N LEU A 216 -1.93 15.86 -4.93
CA LEU A 216 -2.58 14.61 -5.35
C LEU A 216 -2.14 13.43 -4.49
N MET A 217 -0.83 13.30 -4.24
CA MET A 217 -0.29 12.30 -3.31
C MET A 217 -0.88 12.46 -1.91
N LEU A 218 -0.85 13.68 -1.34
CA LEU A 218 -1.37 13.93 0.00
C LEU A 218 -2.88 13.68 0.12
N PHE A 219 -3.66 13.97 -0.93
CA PHE A 219 -5.07 13.64 -0.98
C PHE A 219 -5.28 12.12 -0.98
N LEU A 220 -4.60 11.40 -1.87
CA LEU A 220 -4.71 9.93 -1.98
C LEU A 220 -4.29 9.20 -0.71
N TRP A 221 -3.35 9.78 0.05
CA TRP A 221 -2.90 9.30 1.37
C TRP A 221 -3.71 9.85 2.54
N HIS A 222 -4.85 10.48 2.25
CA HIS A 222 -5.81 10.96 3.24
C HIS A 222 -5.20 11.95 4.26
N ARG A 223 -4.33 12.86 3.77
CA ARG A 223 -3.69 13.92 4.56
C ARG A 223 -4.28 15.30 4.34
N ILE A 224 -4.85 15.54 3.15
CA ILE A 224 -5.55 16.80 2.84
C ILE A 224 -6.94 16.50 2.24
N PRO A 225 -7.94 17.36 2.49
CA PRO A 225 -9.25 17.22 1.86
C PRO A 225 -9.20 17.62 0.38
N ALA A 226 -10.17 17.15 -0.41
CA ALA A 226 -10.27 17.46 -1.85
C ALA A 226 -10.33 18.97 -2.15
N ASP A 227 -10.82 19.79 -1.21
CA ASP A 227 -10.93 21.25 -1.37
C ASP A 227 -9.57 21.96 -1.38
N ARG A 228 -8.49 21.27 -1.01
CA ARG A 228 -7.11 21.75 -1.14
C ARG A 228 -6.54 21.55 -2.54
N LEU A 229 -7.22 20.78 -3.39
CA LEU A 229 -6.78 20.48 -4.75
C LEU A 229 -7.09 21.65 -5.69
N ALA A 230 -6.38 21.70 -6.83
CA ALA A 230 -6.55 22.76 -7.83
C ALA A 230 -7.92 22.71 -8.52
N GLY A 231 -8.58 21.54 -8.55
CA GLY A 231 -9.97 21.45 -8.96
C GLY A 231 -10.51 20.04 -9.00
N VAL A 232 -11.84 19.93 -8.88
CA VAL A 232 -12.60 18.69 -9.07
C VAL A 232 -13.69 18.99 -10.10
N LYS A 233 -13.85 18.12 -11.09
CA LYS A 233 -14.89 18.21 -12.13
C LYS A 233 -15.61 16.86 -12.24
N GLY A 234 -16.91 16.89 -12.49
CA GLY A 234 -17.73 15.68 -12.54
C GLY A 234 -18.42 15.42 -11.19
N ASP A 235 -18.64 14.15 -10.88
CA ASP A 235 -19.41 13.76 -9.70
C ASP A 235 -18.54 13.74 -8.42
N ARG A 236 -18.92 14.57 -7.44
CA ARG A 236 -18.23 14.64 -6.14
C ARG A 236 -18.56 13.44 -5.25
N GLU A 237 -19.76 12.85 -5.37
CA GLU A 237 -20.10 11.66 -4.60
C GLU A 237 -19.19 10.48 -4.99
N THR A 238 -18.91 10.34 -6.28
CA THR A 238 -17.88 9.42 -6.79
C THR A 238 -16.51 9.72 -6.18
N LEU A 239 -16.07 10.99 -6.08
CA LEU A 239 -14.80 11.31 -5.43
C LEU A 239 -14.77 10.89 -3.95
N ASP A 240 -15.83 11.18 -3.20
CA ASP A 240 -15.91 10.83 -1.77
C ASP A 240 -15.91 9.31 -1.57
N ARG A 241 -16.52 8.56 -2.50
CA ARG A 241 -16.52 7.10 -2.54
C ARG A 241 -15.13 6.49 -2.74
N TRP A 242 -14.13 7.24 -3.22
CA TRP A 242 -12.74 6.80 -3.29
C TRP A 242 -12.26 6.15 -1.98
N PHE A 243 -12.50 6.79 -0.82
CA PHE A 243 -12.04 6.26 0.48
C PHE A 243 -12.92 5.14 1.03
N THR A 244 -14.06 4.86 0.40
CA THR A 244 -14.81 3.61 0.64
C THR A 244 -14.20 2.46 -0.17
N LEU A 245 -13.80 2.74 -1.41
CA LEU A 245 -13.18 1.76 -2.31
C LEU A 245 -11.72 1.51 -1.97
N VAL A 246 -11.01 2.48 -1.40
CA VAL A 246 -9.62 2.39 -0.96
C VAL A 246 -9.53 2.92 0.47
N PRO A 247 -9.97 2.14 1.47
CA PRO A 247 -9.98 2.58 2.86
C PRO A 247 -8.57 2.96 3.33
N PRO A 248 -8.40 4.09 4.04
CA PRO A 248 -7.14 4.36 4.72
C PRO A 248 -6.88 3.27 5.77
N VAL A 249 -5.62 2.85 5.85
CA VAL A 249 -5.08 1.96 6.89
C VAL A 249 -4.17 2.74 7.81
#